data_AF-A0A3D6EIS2-F1
#
_entry.id   AF-A0A3D6EIS2-F1
#
_cell.length_a   1.000
_cell.length_b   1.000
_cell.length_c   1.000
_cell.angle_alpha   90.00
_cell.angle_beta   90.00
_cell.angle_gamma   90.00
#
_symmetry.space_group_name_H-M   'P 1'
#
loop_
_entity.id
_entity.type
_entity.pdbx_description
1 polymer ?
#
loop_
_entity_poly.entity_id
_entity_poly.type
_entity_poly.pdbx_seq_one_letter_code
_entity_poly.pdbx_strand_id
1 'polypeptide(L)'
;MLVPILLSATLLAMPQGRGHDKPGKGGKGGPPGHAKHEGGAPPGLAKKGGMPPGLAKKFGSRLPERPYIAVDPRYQDRAYFLIDGRWELRKGLTVGVQAELRDVLRMPMAPPPVPLPRVGVDLHVVLFN
;
A
#
# COMPACT_ATOMS: atom_id res chain seq x y z
N MET A 1 -20.24 12.19 -51.77
CA MET A 1 -19.09 12.22 -52.70
C MET A 1 -18.25 13.42 -52.30
N LEU A 2 -16.95 13.43 -52.05
CA LEU A 2 -15.88 12.46 -51.89
C LEU A 2 -14.70 13.37 -51.48
N VAL A 3 -13.96 13.07 -50.41
CA VAL A 3 -12.73 13.82 -50.07
C VAL A 3 -11.67 13.51 -51.13
N PRO A 4 -10.79 14.47 -51.46
CA PRO A 4 -9.38 14.09 -51.48
C PRO A 4 -8.49 15.18 -50.87
N ILE A 5 -7.80 14.84 -49.77
CA ILE A 5 -6.63 15.57 -49.30
C ILE A 5 -5.42 14.81 -49.86
N LEU A 6 -4.73 15.43 -50.81
CA LEU A 6 -3.48 14.95 -51.38
C LEU A 6 -2.32 15.81 -50.87
N LEU A 7 -1.33 15.11 -50.31
CA LEU A 7 0.01 15.52 -49.90
C LEU A 7 0.78 16.37 -50.92
N SER A 8 1.65 17.27 -50.45
CA SER A 8 3.09 17.46 -50.84
C SER A 8 3.67 18.69 -50.10
N ALA A 9 4.69 18.58 -49.23
CA ALA A 9 6.15 18.50 -49.50
C ALA A 9 6.71 19.81 -50.11
N THR A 10 7.82 20.47 -49.74
CA THR A 10 9.00 20.18 -48.89
C THR A 10 9.93 21.43 -48.84
N LEU A 11 10.76 21.52 -47.79
CA LEU A 11 12.21 21.87 -47.77
C LEU A 11 12.76 23.33 -47.76
N LEU A 12 13.91 23.41 -47.05
CA LEU A 12 15.04 24.37 -47.04
C LEU A 12 14.91 25.58 -46.09
N ALA A 13 15.91 26.01 -45.30
CA ALA A 13 17.26 25.54 -45.01
C ALA A 13 17.88 26.37 -43.85
N MET A 14 18.37 25.68 -42.80
CA MET A 14 19.59 25.93 -41.99
C MET A 14 19.89 27.37 -41.45
N PRO A 15 21.07 27.64 -40.82
CA PRO A 15 21.26 27.57 -39.35
C PRO A 15 21.87 28.87 -38.76
N GLN A 16 21.83 29.10 -37.45
CA GLN A 16 22.96 29.71 -36.69
C GLN A 16 22.63 29.89 -35.21
N GLY A 17 23.43 29.26 -34.36
CA GLY A 17 23.38 29.37 -32.90
C GLY A 17 24.50 28.53 -32.29
N ARG A 18 25.72 28.98 -32.58
CA ARG A 18 27.03 28.37 -32.31
C ARG A 18 27.36 28.42 -30.81
N GLY A 19 27.78 27.31 -30.20
CA GLY A 19 28.37 27.33 -28.86
C GLY A 19 28.69 25.96 -28.24
N HIS A 20 29.89 25.45 -28.53
CA HIS A 20 30.76 24.58 -27.72
C HIS A 20 30.34 23.12 -27.34
N ASP A 21 30.95 22.17 -28.07
CA ASP A 21 31.74 20.99 -27.62
C ASP A 21 31.24 19.96 -26.57
N LYS A 22 30.65 18.86 -27.09
CA LYS A 22 31.00 17.42 -26.88
C LYS A 22 30.70 16.70 -25.52
N PRO A 23 30.75 15.34 -25.43
CA PRO A 23 29.58 14.45 -25.57
C PRO A 23 29.32 13.51 -24.36
N GLY A 24 28.09 13.03 -24.16
CA GLY A 24 27.86 11.99 -23.15
C GLY A 24 26.44 11.43 -23.01
N LYS A 25 26.20 10.30 -23.69
CA LYS A 25 25.47 9.11 -23.22
C LYS A 25 24.00 9.23 -22.76
N GLY A 26 23.14 8.50 -23.48
CA GLY A 26 22.13 7.63 -22.86
C GLY A 26 20.69 8.06 -23.02
N GLY A 27 20.02 7.54 -24.06
CA GLY A 27 18.57 7.67 -24.21
C GLY A 27 17.77 6.74 -23.31
N LYS A 28 16.44 6.95 -23.32
CA LYS A 28 15.39 5.93 -23.48
C LYS A 28 14.02 6.54 -23.17
N GLY A 29 13.16 6.64 -24.17
CA GLY A 29 11.71 6.81 -24.01
C GLY A 29 11.01 5.62 -24.66
N GLY A 30 10.47 4.72 -23.84
CA GLY A 30 9.58 3.63 -24.25
C GLY A 30 8.28 3.68 -23.43
N PRO A 31 7.13 3.24 -23.98
CA PRO A 31 5.81 3.47 -23.37
C PRO A 31 5.52 2.56 -22.15
N PRO A 32 4.58 2.95 -21.26
CA PRO A 32 4.43 2.39 -19.92
C PRO A 32 3.62 1.09 -19.97
N GLY A 33 4.30 -0.05 -19.97
CA GLY A 33 3.67 -1.38 -19.96
C GLY A 33 4.18 -2.21 -18.80
N HIS A 34 3.29 -2.49 -17.85
CA HIS A 34 3.34 -3.62 -16.91
C HIS A 34 4.65 -3.85 -16.15
N ALA A 35 4.85 -3.11 -15.07
CA ALA A 35 5.72 -3.56 -13.99
C ALA A 35 5.07 -4.78 -13.31
N LYS A 36 5.64 -5.96 -13.56
CA LYS A 36 5.49 -7.14 -12.72
C LYS A 36 5.83 -6.75 -11.29
N HIS A 37 4.84 -6.67 -10.40
CA HIS A 37 5.10 -6.66 -8.97
C HIS A 37 5.06 -8.11 -8.47
N GLU A 38 6.19 -8.78 -8.63
CA GLU A 38 6.55 -9.89 -7.74
C GLU A 38 6.69 -9.31 -6.32
N GLY A 39 5.97 -9.89 -5.35
CA GLY A 39 6.36 -9.88 -3.94
C GLY A 39 6.25 -8.60 -3.11
N GLY A 40 5.56 -7.55 -3.57
CA GLY A 40 5.43 -6.30 -2.80
C GLY A 40 4.02 -6.09 -2.25
N ALA A 41 3.87 -6.03 -0.92
CA ALA A 41 2.66 -5.52 -0.26
C ALA A 41 2.15 -4.22 -0.93
N PRO A 42 0.82 -3.97 -0.96
CA PRO A 42 0.23 -2.85 -1.69
C PRO A 42 0.96 -1.53 -1.38
N PRO A 43 1.26 -0.71 -2.41
CA PRO A 43 2.02 0.53 -2.28
C PRO A 43 1.22 1.53 -1.44
N GLY A 44 1.51 1.54 -0.15
CA GLY A 44 0.76 2.29 0.87
C GLY A 44 1.02 1.77 2.27
N LEU A 45 1.29 0.47 2.41
CA LEU A 45 1.53 -0.20 3.69
C LEU A 45 3.01 -0.22 4.12
N ALA A 46 3.94 -0.26 3.15
CA ALA A 46 5.34 -0.64 3.40
C ALA A 46 6.31 0.52 3.73
N LYS A 47 5.89 1.80 3.68
CA LYS A 47 6.83 2.93 3.80
C LYS A 47 6.84 3.66 5.15
N LYS A 48 5.92 3.35 6.06
CA LYS A 48 5.88 3.90 7.41
C LYS A 48 5.37 2.79 8.31
N GLY A 49 6.11 2.37 9.33
CA GLY A 49 5.69 1.32 10.28
C GLY A 49 4.42 1.63 11.10
N GLY A 50 3.59 2.54 10.62
CA GLY A 50 2.36 3.01 11.23
C GLY A 50 1.15 2.17 10.89
N MET A 51 0.12 2.39 11.71
CA MET A 51 -1.17 1.71 11.61
C MET A 51 -1.86 1.97 10.26
N PRO A 52 -2.34 0.92 9.55
CA PRO A 52 -3.16 1.08 8.35
C PRO A 52 -4.41 1.94 8.61
N PRO A 53 -4.80 2.84 7.70
CA PRO A 53 -5.82 3.85 7.96
C PRO A 53 -7.22 3.25 8.19
N GLY A 54 -7.54 2.13 7.55
CA GLY A 54 -8.80 1.41 7.77
C GLY A 54 -8.88 0.81 9.17
N LEU A 55 -7.80 0.16 9.61
CA LEU A 55 -7.66 -0.38 10.97
C LEU A 55 -7.57 0.72 12.03
N ALA A 56 -6.86 1.82 11.77
CA ALA A 56 -6.75 2.97 12.67
C ALA A 56 -8.13 3.51 13.07
N LYS A 57 -9.05 3.62 12.11
CA LYS A 57 -10.45 4.06 12.36
C LYS A 57 -11.22 3.12 13.29
N LYS A 58 -10.82 1.85 13.41
CA LYS A 58 -11.49 0.86 14.29
C LYS A 58 -11.12 1.00 15.77
N PHE A 59 -10.07 1.76 16.08
CA PHE A 59 -9.78 2.20 17.46
C PHE A 59 -10.72 3.31 17.93
N GLY A 60 -11.45 3.97 17.03
CA GLY A 60 -12.38 5.06 17.35
C GLY A 60 -11.72 6.44 17.22
N SER A 61 -12.10 7.36 18.11
CA SER A 61 -11.69 8.79 18.02
C SER A 61 -10.23 9.04 18.38
N ARG A 62 -9.59 8.12 19.13
CA ARG A 62 -8.20 8.25 19.56
C ARG A 62 -7.44 6.95 19.29
N LEU A 63 -6.33 7.06 18.55
CA LEU A 63 -5.39 5.97 18.39
C LEU A 63 -4.48 5.93 19.63
N PRO A 64 -4.32 4.77 20.30
CA PRO A 64 -3.36 4.64 21.38
C PRO A 64 -1.93 4.80 20.88
N GLU A 65 -1.01 5.20 21.77
CA GLU A 65 0.42 5.36 21.43
C GLU A 65 1.06 4.07 20.93
N ARG A 66 0.60 2.94 21.47
CA ARG A 66 1.05 1.59 21.09
C ARG A 66 -0.16 0.77 20.70
N PRO A 67 -0.64 0.87 19.45
CA PRO A 67 -1.80 0.12 19.03
C PRO A 67 -1.44 -1.34 18.79
N TYR A 68 -2.13 -2.22 19.52
CA TYR A 68 -2.05 -3.65 19.31
C TYR A 68 -3.30 -4.15 18.59
N ILE A 69 -3.10 -5.04 17.62
CA ILE A 69 -4.17 -5.79 16.95
C ILE A 69 -3.87 -7.27 17.11
N ALA A 70 -4.87 -8.06 17.49
CA ALA A 70 -4.82 -9.50 17.50
C ALA A 70 -5.81 -10.05 16.47
N VAL A 71 -5.30 -10.81 15.51
CA VAL A 71 -6.05 -11.33 14.37
C VAL A 71 -6.28 -12.82 14.55
N ASP A 72 -7.51 -13.27 14.38
CA ASP A 72 -7.80 -14.69 14.25
C ASP A 72 -7.50 -15.11 12.80
N PRO A 73 -6.52 -15.98 12.54
CA PRO A 73 -6.17 -16.38 11.17
C PRO A 73 -7.32 -17.07 10.41
N ARG A 74 -8.36 -17.54 11.11
CA ARG A 74 -9.56 -18.15 10.52
C ARG A 74 -10.51 -17.12 9.93
N TYR A 75 -10.43 -15.86 10.37
CA TYR A 75 -11.39 -14.82 10.01
C TYR A 75 -10.70 -13.53 9.55
N GLN A 76 -11.09 -13.04 8.39
CA GLN A 76 -10.58 -11.77 7.86
C GLN A 76 -11.57 -10.61 8.03
N ASP A 77 -12.79 -10.90 8.49
CA ASP A 77 -13.89 -9.93 8.67
C ASP A 77 -13.94 -9.32 10.08
N ARG A 78 -13.03 -9.73 10.97
CA ARG A 78 -12.99 -9.33 12.37
C ARG A 78 -11.57 -9.37 12.93
N ALA A 79 -11.30 -8.50 13.90
CA ALA A 79 -10.06 -8.52 14.65
C ALA A 79 -10.28 -7.95 16.06
N TYR A 80 -9.38 -8.29 16.97
CA TYR A 80 -9.34 -7.75 18.31
C TYR A 80 -8.40 -6.55 18.36
N PHE A 81 -8.89 -5.45 18.91
CA PHE A 81 -8.16 -4.20 19.06
C PHE A 81 -7.90 -3.98 20.55
N LEU A 82 -6.67 -3.69 20.94
CA LEU A 82 -6.38 -3.36 22.33
C LEU A 82 -6.74 -1.89 22.58
N ILE A 83 -7.84 -1.69 23.32
CA ILE A 83 -8.39 -0.37 23.65
C ILE A 83 -8.52 -0.31 25.16
N ASP A 84 -7.92 0.71 25.79
CA ASP A 84 -7.97 0.92 27.25
C ASP A 84 -7.63 -0.33 28.09
N GLY A 85 -6.63 -1.10 27.63
CA GLY A 85 -6.17 -2.32 28.31
C GLY A 85 -7.06 -3.54 28.10
N ARG A 86 -8.08 -3.46 27.24
CA ARG A 86 -9.01 -4.55 26.92
C ARG A 86 -9.00 -4.90 25.44
N TRP A 87 -9.06 -6.18 25.14
CA TRP A 87 -9.26 -6.67 23.79
C TRP A 87 -10.72 -6.51 23.36
N GLU A 88 -10.96 -5.61 22.41
CA GLU A 88 -12.28 -5.36 21.82
C GLU A 88 -12.39 -6.00 20.44
N LEU A 89 -13.35 -6.90 20.26
CA LEU A 89 -13.64 -7.51 18.97
C LEU A 89 -14.40 -6.53 18.07
N ARG A 90 -13.75 -6.07 16.99
CA ARG A 90 -14.41 -5.31 15.93
C ARG A 90 -14.74 -6.26 14.79
N LYS A 91 -16.02 -6.34 14.42
CA LYS A 91 -16.55 -7.17 13.33
C LYS A 91 -17.04 -6.29 12.17
N GLY A 92 -17.41 -6.91 11.05
CA GLY A 92 -17.98 -6.21 9.91
C GLY A 92 -16.96 -5.31 9.22
N LEU A 93 -15.70 -5.77 9.15
CA LEU A 93 -14.65 -5.06 8.43
C LEU A 93 -15.00 -5.04 6.93
N THR A 94 -14.92 -3.87 6.31
CA THR A 94 -15.17 -3.72 4.87
C THR A 94 -14.04 -4.38 4.08
N VAL A 95 -14.28 -4.74 2.80
CA VAL A 95 -13.29 -5.44 1.95
C VAL A 95 -11.92 -4.77 1.94
N GLY A 96 -11.86 -3.44 1.96
CA GLY A 96 -10.59 -2.69 2.06
C GLY A 96 -9.86 -2.94 3.38
N VAL A 97 -10.57 -2.95 4.51
CA VAL A 97 -9.98 -3.23 5.82
C VAL A 97 -9.62 -4.71 5.96
N GLN A 98 -10.36 -5.61 5.32
CA GLN A 98 -10.01 -7.03 5.26
C GLN A 98 -8.67 -7.23 4.55
N ALA A 99 -8.42 -6.51 3.45
CA ALA A 99 -7.12 -6.53 2.77
C ALA A 99 -5.98 -6.05 3.69
N GLU A 100 -6.19 -4.95 4.42
CA GLU A 100 -5.23 -4.49 5.44
C GLU A 100 -4.97 -5.58 6.48
N LEU A 101 -6.02 -6.26 6.97
CA LEU A 101 -5.91 -7.32 7.97
C LEU A 101 -5.11 -8.54 7.46
N ARG A 102 -5.24 -8.89 6.17
CA ARG A 102 -4.41 -9.92 5.54
C ARG A 102 -2.93 -9.54 5.51
N ASP A 103 -2.63 -8.27 5.34
CA ASP A 103 -1.26 -7.80 5.40
C ASP A 103 -0.73 -7.79 6.84
N VAL A 104 -1.57 -7.50 7.84
CA VAL A 104 -1.22 -7.63 9.27
C VAL A 104 -0.81 -9.07 9.62
N LEU A 105 -1.49 -10.08 9.07
CA LEU A 105 -1.11 -11.50 9.27
C LEU A 105 0.30 -11.85 8.74
N ARG A 106 0.87 -11.02 7.86
CA ARG A 106 2.22 -11.20 7.32
C ARG A 106 3.29 -10.44 8.13
N MET A 107 2.86 -9.60 9.07
CA MET A 107 3.76 -8.82 9.94
C MET A 107 4.34 -9.69 11.05
N PRO A 108 5.51 -9.32 11.61
CA PRO A 108 6.09 -10.04 12.73
C PRO A 108 5.15 -10.00 13.94
N MET A 109 5.06 -11.14 14.64
CA MET A 109 4.29 -11.23 15.87
C MET A 109 4.96 -10.44 16.98
N ALA A 110 4.15 -9.74 17.78
CA ALA A 110 4.55 -9.05 18.99
C ALA A 110 3.99 -9.77 20.22
N PRO A 111 4.69 -9.75 21.37
CA PRO A 111 4.14 -10.28 22.61
C PRO A 111 2.91 -9.46 23.04
N PRO A 112 1.79 -10.09 23.43
CA PRO A 112 0.61 -9.38 23.90
C PRO A 112 0.88 -8.75 25.29
N PRO A 113 0.50 -7.47 25.51
CA PRO A 113 0.73 -6.79 26.78
C PRO A 113 -0.25 -7.21 27.89
N VAL A 114 -1.38 -7.81 27.51
CA VAL A 114 -2.40 -8.35 28.42
C VAL A 114 -2.89 -9.70 27.89
N PRO A 115 -3.43 -10.60 28.74
CA PRO A 115 -3.90 -11.92 28.33
C PRO A 115 -4.86 -11.86 27.13
N LEU A 116 -4.64 -12.76 26.15
CA LEU A 116 -5.45 -12.82 24.94
C LEU A 116 -6.85 -13.37 25.21
N PRO A 117 -7.85 -12.99 24.39
CA PRO A 117 -9.16 -13.62 24.40
C PRO A 117 -9.05 -15.14 24.16
N ARG A 118 -9.73 -15.93 24.99
CA ARG A 118 -9.77 -17.40 24.84
C ARG A 118 -10.75 -17.78 23.74
N VAL A 119 -10.23 -17.95 22.52
CA VAL A 119 -11.03 -18.27 21.32
C VAL A 119 -10.71 -19.64 20.71
N GLY A 120 -9.86 -20.44 21.36
CA GLY A 120 -9.50 -21.79 20.90
C GLY A 120 -8.61 -21.81 19.65
N VAL A 121 -7.89 -20.72 19.40
CA VAL A 121 -6.87 -20.57 18.36
C VAL A 121 -5.84 -19.54 18.81
N ASP A 122 -4.60 -19.71 18.37
CA ASP A 122 -3.55 -18.72 18.57
C ASP A 122 -3.82 -17.48 17.71
N LEU A 123 -3.98 -16.34 18.39
CA LEU A 123 -4.17 -15.07 17.71
C LEU A 123 -2.83 -14.51 17.24
N HIS A 124 -2.80 -14.00 16.01
CA HIS A 124 -1.64 -13.31 15.47
C HIS A 124 -1.63 -11.87 15.97
N VAL A 125 -0.77 -11.59 16.94
CA VAL A 125 -0.70 -10.28 17.61
C VAL A 125 0.37 -9.43 16.96
N VAL A 126 0.02 -8.19 16.61
CA VAL A 126 0.93 -7.22 15.99
C VAL A 126 0.87 -5.90 16.76
N LEU A 127 2.04 -5.32 16.99
CA LEU A 127 2.23 -3.98 17.52
C LEU A 127 2.59 -3.04 16.37
N PHE A 128 1.94 -1.89 16.31
CA PHE A 128 2.26 -0.82 15.37
C PHE A 128 3.01 0.33 16.07
N ASN A 129 3.76 1.12 15.32
CA ASN A 129 4.61 2.21 15.83
C ASN A 129 4.45 3.52 15.07
#